data_AF-A0A947FFT2-F1
#
_entry.id   AF-A0A947FFT2-F1
#
_cell.length_a   1.000
_cell.length_b   1.000
_cell.length_c   1.000
_cell.angle_alpha   90.00
_cell.angle_beta   90.00
_cell.angle_gamma   90.00
#
_symmetry.space_group_name_H-M   'P 1'
#
loop_
_entity.id
_entity.type
_entity.pdbx_description
1 polymer ?
#
loop_
_entity_poly.entity_id
_entity_poly.type
_entity_poly.pdbx_seq_one_letter_code
_entity_poly.pdbx_strand_id
1 'polypeptide(L)'
;ASIAEIKTAYRHLCKQWHPDALEDDATGSGKIKDINAAYRLLLDYCETYRFSFSPEEVESFDPERWWSRRFGDSLYPQSDEEDSGE
;
A
#
# COMPACT_ATOMS: atom_id res chain seq x y z
N ALA A 1 -7.54 -3.97 -3.40
CA ALA A 1 -7.68 -4.77 -4.63
C ALA A 1 -6.50 -5.73 -4.72
N SER A 2 -6.75 -7.02 -4.93
CA SER A 2 -5.71 -8.00 -5.23
C SER A 2 -5.25 -7.89 -6.68
N ILE A 3 -4.08 -8.47 -6.99
CA ILE A 3 -3.58 -8.58 -8.38
C ILE A 3 -4.61 -9.28 -9.28
N ALA A 4 -5.37 -10.25 -8.76
CA ALA A 4 -6.42 -10.95 -9.51
C ALA A 4 -7.60 -10.02 -9.86
N GLU A 5 -8.01 -9.15 -8.94
CA GLU A 5 -9.07 -8.17 -9.17
C GLU A 5 -8.64 -7.12 -10.20
N ILE A 6 -7.40 -6.63 -10.10
CA ILE A 6 -6.81 -5.68 -11.07
C ILE A 6 -6.80 -6.29 -12.48
N LYS A 7 -6.36 -7.54 -12.62
CA LYS A 7 -6.34 -8.26 -13.91
C LYS A 7 -7.75 -8.48 -14.48
N THR A 8 -8.72 -8.78 -13.61
CA THR A 8 -10.12 -9.01 -14.03
C THR A 8 -10.76 -7.71 -14.53
N ALA A 9 -10.59 -6.62 -13.78
CA ALA A 9 -11.09 -5.30 -14.17
C ALA A 9 -10.46 -4.83 -15.49
N TYR A 10 -9.15 -5.01 -15.65
CA TYR A 10 -8.44 -4.71 -16.90
C TYR A 10 -9.04 -5.43 -18.11
N ARG A 11 -9.23 -6.75 -18.02
CA ARG A 11 -9.82 -7.54 -19.13
C ARG A 11 -11.23 -7.07 -19.50
N HIS A 12 -12.04 -6.74 -18.49
CA HIS A 12 -13.38 -6.24 -18.70
C HIS A 12 -13.38 -4.89 -19.44
N LEU A 13 -12.53 -3.96 -19.01
CA LEU A 13 -12.38 -2.65 -19.62
C LEU A 13 -11.79 -2.74 -21.04
N CYS A 14 -10.80 -3.62 -21.28
CA CYS A 14 -10.27 -3.83 -22.62
C CYS A 14 -11.32 -4.35 -23.60
N LYS A 15 -12.21 -5.24 -23.15
CA LYS A 15 -13.30 -5.74 -23.99
C LYS A 15 -14.32 -4.64 -24.32
N GLN A 16 -14.54 -3.71 -23.39
CA GLN A 16 -15.50 -2.62 -23.55
C GLN A 16 -14.98 -1.49 -24.46
N TRP A 17 -13.68 -1.19 -24.38
CA TRP A 17 -13.06 -0.05 -25.06
C TRP A 17 -12.14 -0.46 -26.23
N HIS A 18 -12.23 -1.71 -26.69
CA HIS A 18 -11.43 -2.17 -27.83
C HIS A 18 -11.82 -1.39 -29.10
N PRO A 19 -10.88 -0.88 -29.90
CA PRO A 19 -11.17 -0.15 -31.13
C PRO A 19 -12.03 -0.97 -32.10
N ASP A 20 -11.80 -2.28 -32.24
CA ASP A 20 -12.65 -3.15 -33.08
C ASP A 20 -14.12 -3.26 -32.63
N ALA A 21 -14.45 -2.88 -31.39
CA ALA A 21 -15.81 -2.92 -30.86
C ALA A 21 -16.52 -1.56 -30.93
N LEU A 22 -15.81 -0.49 -31.27
CA LEU A 22 -16.31 0.88 -31.30
C LEU A 22 -16.28 1.44 -32.72
N GLU A 23 -17.42 1.92 -33.22
CA GLU A 23 -17.50 2.60 -34.52
C GLU A 23 -16.75 3.94 -34.54
N ASP A 24 -16.52 4.55 -33.36
CA ASP A 24 -15.77 5.79 -33.20
C ASP A 24 -14.36 5.52 -32.61
N ASP A 25 -13.40 5.38 -33.52
CA ASP A 25 -12.01 4.98 -33.26
C ASP A 25 -11.26 5.99 -32.35
N ALA A 26 -11.60 7.28 -32.44
CA ALA A 26 -10.90 8.33 -31.70
C ALA A 26 -11.16 8.23 -30.18
N THR A 27 -12.40 7.93 -29.78
CA THR A 27 -12.79 7.84 -28.37
C THR A 27 -12.31 6.53 -27.74
N GLY A 28 -12.39 5.42 -28.48
CA GLY A 28 -11.91 4.10 -28.03
C GLY A 28 -10.40 4.05 -27.82
N SER A 29 -9.64 4.59 -28.78
CA SER A 29 -8.16 4.60 -28.75
C SER A 29 -7.58 5.39 -27.57
N GLY A 30 -8.21 6.52 -27.20
CA GLY A 30 -7.82 7.28 -26.01
C GLY A 30 -8.05 6.50 -24.71
N LYS A 31 -9.25 5.93 -24.56
CA LYS A 31 -9.64 5.21 -23.33
C LYS A 31 -8.82 3.94 -23.11
N ILE A 32 -8.56 3.16 -24.16
CA ILE A 32 -7.75 1.94 -24.03
C ILE A 32 -6.31 2.26 -23.63
N LYS A 33 -5.75 3.38 -24.10
CA LYS A 33 -4.42 3.85 -23.72
C LYS A 33 -4.35 4.21 -22.23
N ASP A 34 -5.36 4.90 -21.71
CA ASP A 34 -5.46 5.25 -20.29
C ASP A 34 -5.60 4.00 -19.42
N ILE A 35 -6.44 3.04 -19.84
CA ILE A 35 -6.62 1.75 -19.15
C ILE A 35 -5.29 0.98 -19.08
N ASN A 36 -4.56 0.91 -20.20
CA ASN A 36 -3.25 0.25 -20.25
C ASN A 36 -2.22 0.93 -19.34
N ALA A 37 -2.21 2.26 -19.28
CA ALA A 37 -1.31 3.02 -18.42
C ALA A 37 -1.61 2.76 -16.93
N ALA A 38 -2.88 2.82 -16.53
CA ALA A 38 -3.30 2.56 -15.16
C ALA A 38 -2.98 1.11 -14.73
N TYR A 39 -3.23 0.12 -15.60
CA TYR A 39 -2.91 -1.28 -15.33
C TYR A 39 -1.42 -1.50 -15.09
N ARG A 40 -0.56 -0.89 -15.93
CA ARG A 40 0.90 -0.98 -15.76
C ARG A 40 1.36 -0.36 -14.45
N LEU A 41 0.86 0.83 -14.10
CA LEU A 41 1.24 1.52 -12.87
C LEU A 41 0.87 0.71 -11.62
N LEU A 42 -0.34 0.15 -11.60
CA LEU A 42 -0.80 -0.65 -10.47
C LEU A 42 -0.02 -1.95 -10.31
N LEU A 43 0.29 -2.63 -11.42
CA LEU A 43 1.12 -3.84 -11.37
C LEU A 43 2.54 -3.53 -10.94
N ASP A 44 3.16 -2.49 -11.52
CA ASP A 44 4.51 -2.08 -11.16
C ASP A 44 4.59 -1.76 -9.67
N TYR A 45 3.64 -1.00 -9.13
CA TYR A 45 3.54 -0.73 -7.70
C TYR A 45 3.42 -2.03 -6.89
N CYS A 46 2.52 -2.94 -7.26
CA CYS A 46 2.34 -4.19 -6.53
C CYS A 46 3.55 -5.15 -6.62
N GLU A 47 4.30 -5.14 -7.73
CA GLU A 47 5.44 -6.02 -7.96
C GLU A 47 6.75 -5.45 -7.39
N THR A 48 6.92 -4.13 -7.39
CA THR A 48 8.15 -3.47 -6.94
C THR A 48 8.08 -2.90 -5.53
N TYR A 49 6.92 -2.94 -4.86
CA TYR A 49 6.83 -2.52 -3.47
C TYR A 49 7.71 -3.41 -2.59
N ARG A 50 8.84 -2.84 -2.14
CA ARG A 50 9.77 -3.50 -1.23
C ARG A 50 9.37 -3.16 0.20
N PHE A 51 9.03 -4.18 0.96
CA PHE A 51 9.00 -4.09 2.41
C PHE A 51 10.44 -4.24 2.91
N SER A 52 10.93 -3.29 3.71
CA SER A 52 12.10 -3.58 4.54
C SER A 52 11.63 -3.95 5.94
N PHE A 53 12.23 -5.02 6.46
CA PHE A 53 12.05 -5.45 7.84
C PHE A 53 13.07 -4.77 8.76
N SER A 54 13.56 -3.59 8.38
CA SER A 54 14.38 -2.79 9.28
C SER A 54 13.56 -2.44 10.53
N PRO A 55 14.16 -2.47 11.73
CA PRO A 55 13.47 -2.10 12.96
C PRO A 55 12.76 -0.74 12.83
N GLU A 56 13.38 0.21 12.13
CA GLU A 56 12.87 1.56 11.92
C GLU A 56 11.60 1.58 11.05
N GLU A 57 11.57 0.82 9.95
CA GLU A 57 10.39 0.75 9.08
C GLU A 57 9.25 -0.02 9.77
N VAL A 58 9.57 -1.09 10.49
CA VAL A 58 8.57 -1.85 11.26
C VAL A 58 7.98 -1.00 12.40
N GLU A 59 8.80 -0.25 13.13
CA GLU A 59 8.33 0.67 14.17
C GLU A 59 7.52 1.84 13.59
N SER A 60 7.77 2.26 12.35
CA SER A 60 6.96 3.31 11.70
C SER A 60 5.50 2.91 11.47
N PHE A 61 5.23 1.61 11.36
CA PHE A 61 3.87 1.08 11.23
C PHE A 61 3.14 0.91 12.58
N ASP A 62 3.84 1.09 13.71
CA ASP A 62 3.28 1.03 15.06
C ASP A 62 3.66 2.28 15.87
N PRO A 63 2.94 3.40 15.65
CA PRO A 63 3.25 4.69 16.27
C PRO A 63 3.23 4.64 17.79
N GLU A 64 2.35 3.82 18.38
CA GLU A 64 2.19 3.68 19.83
C GLU A 64 3.40 3.00 20.45
N ARG A 65 3.90 1.93 19.82
CA ARG A 65 5.10 1.22 20.26
C ARG A 65 6.36 2.07 20.08
N TRP A 66 6.48 2.79 18.96
CA TRP A 66 7.57 3.75 18.75
C TRP A 66 7.58 4.85 19.82
N TRP A 67 6.42 5.44 20.11
CA TRP A 67 6.27 6.50 21.11
C TRP A 67 6.58 5.99 22.52
N SER A 68 6.03 4.83 22.89
CA SER A 68 6.28 4.18 24.18
C SER A 68 7.75 3.83 24.37
N ARG A 69 8.45 3.34 23.34
CA ARG A 69 9.88 3.06 23.42
C ARG A 69 10.73 4.32 23.56
N ARG A 70 10.33 5.42 22.93
CA ARG A 70 11.11 6.67 22.89
C ARG A 70 10.87 7.58 24.10
N PHE A 71 9.66 7.55 24.66
CA PHE A 71 9.19 8.46 25.69
C PHE A 71 8.50 7.78 26.90
N GLY A 72 8.23 6.48 26.85
CA GLY A 72 7.50 5.76 27.91
C GLY A 72 8.22 5.75 29.26
N ASP A 73 9.54 5.49 29.28
CA ASP A 73 10.35 5.55 30.51
C ASP A 73 10.49 6.97 31.07
N SER A 74 10.23 8.01 30.27
CA SER A 74 10.34 9.41 30.72
C SER A 74 9.07 9.91 31.39
N LEU A 75 7.92 9.27 31.13
CA LEU A 75 6.60 9.74 31.58
C LEU A 75 6.05 8.93 32.75
N TYR A 76 6.48 7.68 32.88
CA TYR A 76 6.20 6.85 34.03
C TYR A 76 7.50 6.68 34.82
N PRO A 77 7.62 7.26 36.03
CA PRO A 77 8.70 6.88 36.93
C PRO A 77 8.60 5.37 37.08
N GLN A 78 9.69 4.65 36.78
CA GLN A 78 9.85 3.31 37.30
C GLN A 78 9.79 3.51 38.80
N SER A 79 8.65 3.12 39.39
CA SER A 79 8.55 3.01 40.82
C SER A 79 9.58 1.98 41.20
N ASP A 80 10.75 2.47 41.61
CA ASP A 80 11.71 1.70 42.35
C ASP A 80 10.92 1.12 43.54
N GLU A 81 10.52 -0.14 43.44
CA GLU A 81 10.31 -0.97 44.62
C GLU A 81 11.71 -1.20 45.22
N GLU A 82 12.27 -0.12 45.79
CA GLU A 82 13.23 -0.21 46.86
C GLU A 82 12.50 -0.82 48.06
N ASP A 83 12.77 -2.10 48.28
CA ASP A 83 13.22 -2.62 49.57
C ASP A 83 12.79 -1.78 50.79
N SER A 84 11.55 -1.95 51.25
CA SER A 84 11.19 -1.67 52.63
C SER A 84 11.44 -2.93 53.44
N GLY A 85 12.66 -3.05 53.96
CA GLY A 85 13.01 -4.05 54.95
C GLY A 85 12.16 -3.91 56.22
N GLU A 86 11.76 -5.06 56.77
CA GLU A 86 11.90 -5.48 58.17
C GLU A 86 11.51 -6.96 58.32
#